data_AF-A0A7S4FXG0-F1
#
_entry.id   AF-A0A7S4FXG0-F1
#
_cell.length_a   1.000
_cell.length_b   1.000
_cell.length_c   1.000
_cell.angle_alpha   90.00
_cell.angle_beta   90.00
_cell.angle_gamma   90.00
#
_symmetry.space_group_name_H-M   'P 1'
#
loop_
_entity.id
_entity.type
_entity.pdbx_description
1 polymer ?
#
loop_
_entity_poly.entity_id
_entity_poly.type
_entity_poly.pdbx_seq_one_letter_code
_entity_poly.pdbx_strand_id
1 'polypeptide(L)'
;GRSPTTPRLLRFFHLLAIAEMSEDTLRKIFSSILGGFFENFHADVQALIKPMTQSSVEVYLRIKEDMRPRPSKAHYTFNLRDLSKVFQGIMQVTPRICGNPNTATHLWIHENMRCFHDRLVDDVDRRYFTEELMLDVLRRNFSVTQTHEDLFESLPILFGDFLRFGAPLEQRVYEEVSDPRRLPRIFDEYLDEYNLNTSKQMSLVFFSDHCAHLCRIIRILRQPRGNALLVGLGGSGKQSLTRLAAAIQECKCFQIEVVKNYDISSFRADLLVLYNSAGVEGTPIVFLFADNQIVDETMLEDINSMLNTGEVPNLLAPEDKEKTISNCAEAARAAGGGETRDAVWNFFINRVRDNLHIVL
;
A
#
# COMPACT_ATOMS: atom_id res chain seq x y z
N GLY A 1 9.38 25.31 -4.06
CA GLY A 1 7.97 25.49 -3.68
C GLY A 1 7.64 24.80 -2.37
N ARG A 2 8.21 25.27 -1.25
CA ARG A 2 7.67 25.03 0.10
C ARG A 2 7.44 26.41 0.69
N SER A 3 6.28 26.64 1.30
CA SER A 3 5.99 27.92 1.95
C SER A 3 6.95 28.10 3.13
N PRO A 4 7.78 29.15 3.13
CA PRO A 4 8.72 29.37 4.22
C PRO A 4 7.95 29.70 5.51
N THR A 5 8.32 29.04 6.61
CA THR A 5 7.76 29.37 7.93
C THR A 5 8.21 30.77 8.33
N THR A 6 7.27 31.59 8.81
CA THR A 6 7.59 32.99 9.15
C THR A 6 8.53 33.07 10.35
N PRO A 7 9.55 33.96 10.34
CA PRO A 7 10.45 34.16 11.49
C PRO A 7 9.72 34.53 12.79
N ARG A 8 8.56 35.20 12.66
CA ARG A 8 7.70 35.58 13.79
C ARG A 8 7.08 34.38 14.51
N LEU A 9 6.82 33.29 13.78
CA LEU A 9 6.40 32.03 14.40
C LEU A 9 7.60 31.31 15.00
N LEU A 10 8.73 31.26 14.27
CA LEU A 10 9.95 30.56 14.68
C LEU A 10 10.51 31.04 16.02
N ARG A 11 10.30 32.30 16.41
CA ARG A 11 10.73 32.82 17.74
C ARG A 11 10.15 32.06 18.94
N PHE A 12 9.04 31.35 18.75
CA PHE A 12 8.35 30.60 19.81
C PHE A 12 8.77 29.12 19.89
N PHE A 13 9.59 28.63 18.94
CA PHE A 13 9.93 27.22 18.83
C PHE A 13 11.44 27.02 18.73
N HIS A 14 11.92 25.90 19.26
CA HIS A 14 13.27 25.42 18.95
C HIS A 14 13.27 24.69 17.61
N LEU A 15 14.22 25.02 16.73
CA LEU A 15 14.40 24.35 15.45
C LEU A 15 15.39 23.19 15.61
N LEU A 16 14.88 21.96 15.45
CA LEU A 16 15.70 20.75 15.39
C LEU A 16 15.70 20.24 13.95
N ALA A 17 16.87 20.25 13.30
CA ALA A 17 17.03 19.73 11.95
C ALA A 17 17.35 18.23 12.02
N ILE A 18 16.50 17.41 11.43
CA ILE A 18 16.76 15.98 11.24
C ILE A 18 17.53 15.81 9.93
N ALA A 19 18.80 15.42 10.03
CA ALA A 19 19.64 15.14 8.86
C ALA A 19 19.18 13.87 8.13
N GLU A 20 19.51 13.77 6.83
CA GLU A 20 19.32 12.51 6.11
C GLU A 20 20.21 11.41 6.73
N MET A 21 19.66 10.21 6.85
CA MET A 21 20.39 9.07 7.40
C MET A 21 21.49 8.62 6.44
N SER A 22 22.65 8.25 6.98
CA SER A 22 23.71 7.65 6.19
C SER A 22 23.30 6.28 5.66
N GLU A 23 23.93 5.87 4.56
CA GLU A 23 23.71 4.55 3.96
C GLU A 23 23.95 3.41 4.95
N ASP A 24 25.00 3.49 5.77
CA ASP A 24 25.30 2.51 6.81
C ASP A 24 24.19 2.41 7.85
N THR A 25 23.59 3.55 8.21
CA THR A 25 22.47 3.60 9.15
C THR A 25 21.24 2.91 8.57
N LEU A 26 20.92 3.18 7.30
CA LEU A 26 19.83 2.51 6.58
C LEU A 26 20.04 0.99 6.52
N ARG A 27 21.25 0.57 6.12
CA ARG A 27 21.62 -0.85 6.04
C ARG A 27 21.50 -1.52 7.41
N LYS A 28 21.92 -0.86 8.50
CA LYS A 28 21.81 -1.41 9.86
C LYS A 28 20.36 -1.55 10.32
N ILE A 29 19.53 -0.53 10.11
CA ILE A 29 18.11 -0.55 10.52
C ILE A 29 17.38 -1.68 9.80
N PHE A 30 17.44 -1.72 8.47
CA PHE A 30 16.68 -2.69 7.69
C PHE A 30 17.22 -4.12 7.78
N SER A 31 18.54 -4.29 7.99
CA SER A 31 19.12 -5.61 8.28
C SER A 31 18.63 -6.14 9.62
N SER A 32 18.51 -5.28 10.64
CA SER A 32 17.96 -5.68 11.94
C SER A 32 16.49 -6.08 11.86
N ILE A 33 15.68 -5.32 11.10
CA ILE A 33 14.26 -5.64 10.90
C ILE A 33 14.11 -6.97 10.17
N LEU A 34 14.81 -7.13 9.05
CA LEU A 34 14.73 -8.34 8.23
C LEU A 34 15.32 -9.56 8.95
N GLY A 35 16.37 -9.37 9.75
CA GLY A 35 16.98 -10.41 10.57
C GLY A 35 16.03 -10.94 11.65
N GLY A 36 15.31 -10.06 12.35
CA GLY A 36 14.28 -10.48 13.30
C GLY A 36 13.13 -11.21 12.62
N PHE A 37 12.74 -10.78 11.42
CA PHE A 37 11.68 -11.45 10.66
C PHE A 37 12.11 -12.84 10.14
N PHE A 38 13.33 -12.97 9.62
CA PHE A 38 13.84 -14.21 9.03
C PHE A 38 14.42 -15.21 10.03
N GLU A 39 14.41 -14.93 11.33
CA GLU A 39 14.97 -15.80 12.39
C GLU A 39 14.49 -17.26 12.29
N ASN A 40 13.22 -17.48 11.93
CA ASN A 40 12.59 -18.80 11.82
C ASN A 40 12.56 -19.36 10.39
N PHE A 41 13.25 -18.75 9.43
CA PHE A 41 13.31 -19.19 8.04
C PHE A 41 14.49 -20.14 7.82
N HIS A 42 14.52 -20.85 6.68
CA HIS A 42 15.64 -21.73 6.34
C HIS A 42 16.97 -20.97 6.30
N ALA A 43 18.08 -21.60 6.70
CA ALA A 43 19.40 -20.95 6.79
C ALA A 43 19.82 -20.30 5.45
N ASP A 44 19.50 -20.94 4.33
CA ASP A 44 19.79 -20.39 3.00
C ASP A 44 19.00 -19.11 2.68
N VAL A 45 17.78 -18.98 3.23
CA VAL A 45 16.98 -17.73 3.11
C VAL A 45 17.53 -16.66 4.06
N GLN A 46 17.96 -17.04 5.26
CA GLN A 46 18.64 -16.12 6.19
C GLN A 46 19.94 -15.55 5.59
N ALA A 47 20.67 -16.34 4.79
CA ALA A 47 21.86 -15.87 4.09
C ALA A 47 21.57 -14.70 3.12
N LEU A 48 20.32 -14.55 2.66
CA LEU A 48 19.89 -13.45 1.79
C LEU A 48 19.60 -12.14 2.51
N ILE A 49 19.57 -12.09 3.85
CA ILE A 49 19.31 -10.85 4.61
C ILE A 49 20.27 -9.74 4.17
N LYS A 50 21.57 -10.03 4.15
CA LYS A 50 22.59 -9.05 3.76
C LYS A 50 22.45 -8.64 2.28
N PRO A 51 22.42 -9.56 1.29
CA PRO A 51 22.12 -9.22 -0.10
C PRO A 51 20.87 -8.37 -0.27
N MET A 52 19.74 -8.75 0.30
CA MET A 52 18.47 -8.02 0.20
C MET A 52 18.56 -6.62 0.76
N THR A 53 19.10 -6.46 1.98
CA THR A 53 19.19 -5.15 2.60
C THR A 53 20.12 -4.22 1.83
N GLN A 54 21.31 -4.69 1.47
CA GLN A 54 22.28 -3.86 0.74
C GLN A 54 21.73 -3.44 -0.62
N SER A 55 21.12 -4.38 -1.33
CA SER A 55 20.50 -4.18 -2.64
C SER A 55 19.32 -3.23 -2.59
N SER A 56 18.41 -3.36 -1.61
CA SER A 56 17.27 -2.46 -1.46
C SER A 56 17.69 -1.02 -1.16
N VAL A 57 18.71 -0.84 -0.32
CA VAL A 57 19.25 0.51 -0.03
C VAL A 57 19.89 1.10 -1.29
N GLU A 58 20.66 0.31 -2.04
CA GLU A 58 21.29 0.76 -3.29
C GLU A 58 20.24 1.14 -4.35
N VAL A 59 19.23 0.28 -4.58
CA VAL A 59 18.11 0.56 -5.51
C VAL A 59 17.40 1.85 -5.14
N TYR A 60 17.11 2.05 -3.85
CA TYR A 60 16.47 3.28 -3.37
C TYR A 60 17.32 4.53 -3.62
N LEU A 61 18.62 4.48 -3.32
CA LEU A 61 19.52 5.63 -3.50
C LEU A 61 19.67 5.97 -4.98
N ARG A 62 19.90 4.96 -5.84
CA ARG A 62 20.03 5.15 -7.29
C ARG A 62 18.74 5.67 -7.91
N ILE A 63 17.58 5.08 -7.63
CA ILE A 63 16.33 5.58 -8.20
C ILE A 63 15.98 7.00 -7.72
N LYS A 64 16.27 7.34 -6.45
CA LYS A 64 16.10 8.71 -5.92
C LYS A 64 16.97 9.71 -6.69
N GLU A 65 18.18 9.31 -7.06
CA GLU A 65 19.12 10.18 -7.77
C GLU A 65 18.85 10.29 -9.27
N ASP A 66 18.57 9.16 -9.92
CA ASP A 66 18.46 9.03 -11.39
C ASP A 66 17.07 9.47 -11.88
N MET A 67 16.01 9.16 -11.13
CA MET A 67 14.62 9.42 -11.50
C MET A 67 14.08 10.65 -10.79
N ARG A 68 14.70 11.81 -11.05
CA ARG A 68 14.29 13.09 -10.43
C ARG A 68 12.94 13.59 -10.96
N PRO A 69 12.12 14.25 -10.12
CA PRO A 69 10.86 14.82 -10.54
C PRO A 69 11.10 15.94 -11.57
N ARG A 70 10.42 15.82 -12.71
CA ARG A 70 10.41 16.79 -13.81
C ARG A 70 8.97 17.24 -14.07
N PRO A 71 8.70 18.38 -14.74
CA PRO A 71 7.31 18.82 -15.01
C PRO A 71 6.43 17.74 -15.66
N SER A 72 6.98 16.92 -16.56
CA SER A 72 6.27 15.79 -17.18
C SER A 72 6.11 14.56 -16.28
N LYS A 73 6.89 14.46 -15.20
CA LYS A 73 6.99 13.30 -14.29
C LYS A 73 7.08 13.77 -12.84
N ALA A 74 6.20 14.68 -12.42
CA ALA A 74 6.28 15.35 -11.13
C ALA A 74 6.10 14.39 -9.94
N HIS A 75 5.44 13.26 -10.18
CA HIS A 75 5.18 12.20 -9.20
C HIS A 75 6.39 11.29 -8.95
N TYR A 76 7.52 11.46 -9.64
CA TYR A 76 8.77 10.71 -9.40
C TYR A 76 9.47 11.22 -8.13
N THR A 77 8.81 11.03 -6.98
CA THR A 77 9.29 11.48 -5.67
C THR A 77 9.52 10.27 -4.78
N PHE A 78 10.77 9.82 -4.69
CA PHE A 78 11.14 8.66 -3.88
C PHE A 78 11.66 9.10 -2.51
N ASN A 79 11.16 8.48 -1.45
CA ASN A 79 11.56 8.76 -0.08
C ASN A 79 11.68 7.47 0.75
N LEU A 80 12.12 7.60 2.00
CA LEU A 80 12.36 6.47 2.90
C LEU A 80 11.13 5.57 3.13
N ARG A 81 9.91 6.10 2.98
CA ARG A 81 8.68 5.31 3.07
C ARG A 81 8.60 4.27 1.95
N ASP A 82 9.09 4.60 0.75
CA ASP A 82 9.10 3.67 -0.38
C ASP A 82 10.04 2.50 -0.11
N LEU A 83 11.23 2.76 0.42
CA LEU A 83 12.15 1.71 0.89
C LEU A 83 11.52 0.88 2.00
N SER A 84 10.86 1.52 2.97
CA SER A 84 10.18 0.82 4.08
C SER A 84 9.06 -0.11 3.57
N LYS A 85 8.33 0.31 2.52
CA LYS A 85 7.28 -0.50 1.89
C LYS A 85 7.80 -1.75 1.18
N VAL A 86 9.04 -1.74 0.68
CA VAL A 86 9.67 -2.95 0.13
C VAL A 86 9.82 -4.00 1.23
N PHE A 87 10.39 -3.63 2.38
CA PHE A 87 10.53 -4.54 3.51
C PHE A 87 9.19 -4.94 4.10
N GLN A 88 8.23 -4.01 4.23
CA GLN A 88 6.86 -4.33 4.63
C GLN A 88 6.22 -5.36 3.70
N GLY A 89 6.48 -5.26 2.39
CA GLY A 89 6.06 -6.22 1.39
C GLY A 89 6.67 -7.61 1.59
N ILE A 90 8.00 -7.67 1.77
CA ILE A 90 8.74 -8.90 2.01
C ILE A 90 8.22 -9.60 3.28
N MET A 91 7.86 -8.83 4.32
CA MET A 91 7.39 -9.37 5.60
C MET A 91 5.98 -9.99 5.56
N GLN A 92 5.34 -10.07 4.40
CA GLN A 92 4.01 -10.68 4.26
C GLN A 92 4.03 -12.20 4.04
N VAL A 93 5.18 -12.78 3.69
CA VAL A 93 5.33 -14.24 3.50
C VAL A 93 5.50 -14.98 4.82
N THR A 94 5.38 -16.30 4.78
CA THR A 94 5.67 -17.16 5.94
C THR A 94 6.86 -18.08 5.63
N PRO A 95 7.55 -18.63 6.67
CA PRO A 95 8.65 -19.58 6.46
C PRO A 95 8.27 -20.78 5.59
N ARG A 96 7.00 -21.22 5.66
CA ARG A 96 6.49 -22.34 4.87
C ARG A 96 6.41 -22.02 3.38
N ILE A 97 6.08 -20.78 3.02
CA ILE A 97 5.90 -20.35 1.63
C ILE A 97 7.24 -19.91 1.04
N CYS A 98 8.03 -19.16 1.79
CA CYS A 98 9.36 -18.72 1.37
C CYS A 98 10.43 -19.67 1.93
N GLY A 99 10.41 -20.92 1.44
CA GLY A 99 11.26 -21.98 1.96
C GLY A 99 12.64 -22.08 1.31
N ASN A 100 12.90 -21.35 0.23
CA ASN A 100 14.14 -21.45 -0.54
C ASN A 100 14.64 -20.07 -1.03
N PRO A 101 15.94 -19.94 -1.35
CA PRO A 101 16.53 -18.68 -1.82
C PRO A 101 15.90 -18.12 -3.10
N ASN A 102 15.42 -18.97 -4.00
CA ASN A 102 14.85 -18.54 -5.28
C ASN A 102 13.52 -17.79 -5.06
N THR A 103 12.59 -18.38 -4.30
CA THR A 103 11.33 -17.73 -3.92
C THR A 103 11.56 -16.43 -3.14
N ALA A 104 12.56 -16.41 -2.24
CA ALA A 104 12.94 -15.20 -1.52
C ALA A 104 13.47 -14.10 -2.46
N THR A 105 14.26 -14.48 -3.46
CA THR A 105 14.77 -13.56 -4.48
C THR A 105 13.66 -13.03 -5.37
N HIS A 106 12.74 -13.89 -5.83
CA HIS A 106 11.55 -13.49 -6.59
C HIS A 106 10.66 -12.54 -5.79
N LEU A 107 10.45 -12.80 -4.50
CA LEU A 107 9.73 -11.91 -3.60
C LEU A 107 10.41 -10.53 -3.53
N TRP A 108 11.73 -10.50 -3.37
CA TRP A 108 12.48 -9.24 -3.36
C TRP A 108 12.34 -8.47 -4.68
N ILE A 109 12.43 -9.15 -5.83
CA ILE A 109 12.19 -8.55 -7.15
C ILE A 109 10.78 -7.98 -7.23
N HIS A 110 9.78 -8.78 -6.87
CA HIS A 110 8.37 -8.39 -6.91
C HIS A 110 8.12 -7.10 -6.12
N GLU A 111 8.59 -7.04 -4.86
CA GLU A 111 8.35 -5.89 -3.99
C GLU A 111 9.06 -4.62 -4.45
N ASN A 112 10.26 -4.73 -5.05
CA ASN A 112 10.91 -3.58 -5.69
C ASN A 112 10.11 -3.10 -6.91
N MET A 113 9.57 -4.03 -7.72
CA MET A 113 8.72 -3.67 -8.85
C MET A 113 7.43 -2.96 -8.40
N ARG A 114 6.77 -3.43 -7.33
CA ARG A 114 5.55 -2.81 -6.79
C ARG A 114 5.81 -1.43 -6.20
N CYS A 115 6.94 -1.23 -5.51
CA CYS A 115 7.22 0.02 -4.79
C CYS A 115 7.82 1.12 -5.68
N PHE A 116 8.62 0.74 -6.69
CA PHE A 116 9.37 1.67 -7.52
C PHE A 116 8.94 1.65 -8.98
N HIS A 117 9.00 0.48 -9.64
CA HIS A 117 8.75 0.36 -11.08
C HIS A 117 7.33 0.77 -11.48
N ASP A 118 6.31 0.40 -10.70
CA ASP A 118 4.91 0.72 -11.00
C ASP A 118 4.61 2.23 -11.06
N ARG A 119 5.50 3.08 -10.51
CA ARG A 119 5.42 4.54 -10.59
C ARG A 119 5.95 5.10 -11.91
N LEU A 120 6.72 4.32 -12.66
CA LEU A 120 7.37 4.76 -13.89
C LEU A 120 6.38 4.74 -15.07
N VAL A 121 6.36 5.83 -15.83
CA VAL A 121 5.37 6.05 -16.91
C VAL A 121 5.89 5.65 -18.28
N ASP A 122 7.16 5.87 -18.56
CA ASP A 122 7.75 5.66 -19.88
C ASP A 122 8.55 4.36 -19.93
N ASP A 123 8.52 3.68 -21.07
CA ASP A 123 9.23 2.42 -21.27
C ASP A 123 10.75 2.56 -21.13
N VAL A 124 11.30 3.73 -21.47
CA VAL A 124 12.73 4.03 -21.28
C VAL A 124 13.11 3.98 -19.79
N ASP A 125 12.32 4.59 -18.92
CA ASP A 125 12.59 4.58 -17.48
C ASP A 125 12.37 3.18 -16.88
N ARG A 126 11.34 2.48 -17.35
CA ARG A 126 11.04 1.10 -16.94
C ARG A 126 12.18 0.16 -17.30
N ARG A 127 12.67 0.24 -18.55
CA ARG A 127 13.83 -0.54 -19.01
C ARG A 127 15.09 -0.19 -18.23
N TYR A 128 15.38 1.08 -17.97
CA TYR A 128 16.48 1.46 -17.09
C TYR A 128 16.37 0.77 -15.73
N PHE A 129 15.18 0.80 -15.11
CA PHE A 129 14.96 0.16 -13.82
C PHE A 129 15.21 -1.35 -13.86
N THR A 130 14.71 -2.05 -14.89
CA THR A 130 14.83 -3.51 -14.98
C THR A 130 16.20 -3.98 -15.50
N GLU A 131 16.70 -3.39 -16.58
CA GLU A 131 17.89 -3.86 -17.31
C GLU A 131 19.19 -3.36 -16.68
N GLU A 132 19.24 -2.11 -16.24
CA GLU A 132 20.46 -1.48 -15.75
C GLU A 132 20.55 -1.51 -14.21
N LEU A 133 19.46 -1.25 -13.51
CA LEU A 133 19.47 -1.18 -12.05
C LEU A 133 19.24 -2.54 -11.39
N MET A 134 18.11 -3.20 -11.66
CA MET A 134 17.75 -4.44 -10.98
C MET A 134 18.69 -5.60 -11.35
N LEU A 135 18.99 -5.81 -12.64
CA LEU A 135 19.87 -6.90 -13.06
C LEU A 135 21.31 -6.75 -12.56
N ASP A 136 21.86 -5.54 -12.53
CA ASP A 136 23.19 -5.27 -11.97
C ASP A 136 23.27 -5.74 -10.50
N VAL A 137 22.30 -5.30 -9.70
CA VAL A 137 22.20 -5.66 -8.29
C VAL A 137 21.97 -7.16 -8.08
N LEU A 138 21.09 -7.77 -8.88
CA LEU A 138 20.82 -9.22 -8.84
C LEU A 138 22.05 -10.05 -9.18
N ARG A 139 22.80 -9.68 -10.21
CA ARG A 139 24.03 -10.38 -10.63
C ARG A 139 25.13 -10.27 -9.56
N ARG A 140 25.31 -9.08 -8.98
CA ARG A 140 26.35 -8.84 -7.97
C ARG A 140 26.06 -9.51 -6.63
N ASN A 141 24.82 -9.42 -6.15
CA ASN A 141 24.51 -9.74 -4.76
C ASN A 141 23.72 -11.05 -4.59
N PHE A 142 23.00 -11.51 -5.62
CA PHE A 142 22.17 -12.72 -5.58
C PHE A 142 22.70 -13.85 -6.48
N SER A 143 23.80 -13.61 -7.22
CA SER A 143 24.39 -14.59 -8.16
C SER A 143 23.39 -15.12 -9.20
N VAL A 144 22.43 -14.28 -9.57
CA VAL A 144 21.39 -14.64 -10.55
C VAL A 144 21.99 -14.64 -11.96
N THR A 145 21.77 -15.74 -12.69
CA THR A 145 22.22 -15.92 -14.08
C THR A 145 21.10 -15.73 -15.12
N GLN A 146 19.85 -15.62 -14.66
CA GLN A 146 18.68 -15.37 -15.50
C GLN A 146 18.83 -14.03 -16.26
N THR A 147 18.29 -14.01 -17.47
CA THR A 147 18.30 -12.83 -18.34
C THR A 147 17.21 -11.84 -17.94
N HIS A 148 17.23 -10.66 -18.57
CA HIS A 148 16.14 -9.69 -18.44
C HIS A 148 14.79 -10.31 -18.84
N GLU A 149 14.78 -11.02 -19.97
CA GLU A 149 13.58 -11.65 -20.53
C GLU A 149 12.99 -12.70 -19.56
N ASP A 150 13.85 -13.49 -18.91
CA ASP A 150 13.43 -14.52 -17.94
C ASP A 150 12.73 -13.95 -16.71
N LEU A 151 13.16 -12.77 -16.24
CA LEU A 151 12.70 -12.20 -14.96
C LEU A 151 11.60 -11.13 -15.12
N PHE A 152 11.58 -10.43 -16.24
CA PHE A 152 10.77 -9.21 -16.40
C PHE A 152 9.82 -9.22 -17.60
N GLU A 153 10.07 -10.02 -18.64
CA GLU A 153 9.25 -9.99 -19.87
C GLU A 153 8.41 -11.26 -20.06
N SER A 154 9.05 -12.43 -20.06
CA SER A 154 8.41 -13.70 -20.45
C SER A 154 7.26 -14.09 -19.53
N LEU A 155 7.46 -14.01 -18.22
CA LEU A 155 6.48 -14.31 -17.18
C LEU A 155 6.67 -13.31 -16.03
N PRO A 156 5.70 -12.42 -15.76
CA PRO A 156 5.84 -11.46 -14.67
C PRO A 156 5.84 -12.18 -13.32
N ILE A 157 6.85 -11.90 -12.50
CA ILE A 157 6.92 -12.37 -11.11
C ILE A 157 5.84 -11.64 -10.29
N LEU A 158 4.79 -12.37 -9.92
CA LEU A 158 3.65 -11.86 -9.17
C LEU A 158 3.48 -12.61 -7.86
N PHE A 159 3.12 -11.90 -6.80
CA PHE A 159 2.74 -12.47 -5.52
C PHE A 159 1.33 -12.03 -5.16
N GLY A 160 0.61 -12.88 -4.42
CA GLY A 160 -0.75 -12.62 -3.99
C GLY A 160 -1.24 -13.65 -2.99
N ASP A 161 -2.33 -13.33 -2.31
CA ASP A 161 -3.00 -14.19 -1.33
C ASP A 161 -4.34 -14.77 -1.83
N PHE A 162 -4.73 -14.41 -3.05
CA PHE A 162 -5.99 -14.80 -3.69
C PHE A 162 -5.91 -16.15 -4.44
N LEU A 163 -4.77 -16.86 -4.41
CA LEU A 163 -4.63 -18.12 -5.15
C LEU A 163 -5.45 -19.28 -4.56
N ARG A 164 -5.87 -19.16 -3.30
CA ARG A 164 -6.65 -20.16 -2.58
C ARG A 164 -8.11 -19.74 -2.52
N PHE A 165 -8.79 -19.81 -3.67
CA PHE A 165 -10.21 -19.48 -3.77
C PHE A 165 -11.05 -20.29 -2.74
N GLY A 166 -12.01 -19.62 -2.10
CA GLY A 166 -12.86 -20.20 -1.05
C GLY A 166 -12.22 -20.38 0.33
N ALA A 167 -10.91 -20.14 0.49
CA ALA A 167 -10.29 -20.14 1.82
C ALA A 167 -10.65 -18.83 2.58
N PRO A 168 -10.94 -18.89 3.90
CA PRO A 168 -11.07 -17.70 4.74
C PRO A 168 -9.82 -16.82 4.68
N LEU A 169 -9.98 -15.50 4.79
CA LEU A 169 -8.88 -14.52 4.67
C LEU A 169 -7.70 -14.84 5.61
N GLU A 170 -7.96 -15.32 6.84
CA GLU A 170 -6.93 -15.65 7.83
C GLU A 170 -6.08 -16.87 7.45
N GLN A 171 -6.59 -17.72 6.56
CA GLN A 171 -5.90 -18.91 6.06
C GLN A 171 -5.20 -18.67 4.71
N ARG A 172 -5.46 -17.52 4.07
CA ARG A 172 -4.81 -17.12 2.84
C ARG A 172 -3.38 -16.68 3.12
N VAL A 173 -2.47 -17.09 2.25
CA VAL A 173 -1.04 -16.82 2.40
C VAL A 173 -0.54 -16.06 1.20
N TYR A 174 0.35 -15.10 1.44
CA TYR A 174 0.99 -14.35 0.37
C TYR A 174 2.04 -15.24 -0.29
N GLU A 175 1.77 -15.69 -1.52
CA GLU A 175 2.59 -16.66 -2.25
C GLU A 175 2.78 -16.29 -3.73
N GLU A 176 3.81 -16.88 -4.35
CA GLU A 176 4.16 -16.61 -5.74
C GLU A 176 3.13 -17.24 -6.70
N VAL A 177 2.72 -16.48 -7.71
CA VAL A 177 1.85 -16.95 -8.78
C VAL A 177 2.67 -17.79 -9.75
N SER A 178 2.65 -19.12 -9.58
CA SER A 178 3.47 -20.04 -10.40
C SER A 178 3.10 -20.02 -11.89
N ASP A 179 1.84 -19.74 -12.23
CA ASP A 179 1.39 -19.60 -13.62
C ASP A 179 0.39 -18.44 -13.75
N PRO A 180 0.86 -17.24 -14.14
CA PRO A 180 0.02 -16.07 -14.38
C PRO A 180 -1.10 -16.28 -15.40
N ARG A 181 -1.00 -17.27 -16.30
CA ARG A 181 -2.05 -17.57 -17.29
C ARG A 181 -3.32 -18.13 -16.65
N ARG A 182 -3.24 -18.57 -15.39
CA ARG A 182 -4.40 -19.02 -14.60
C ARG A 182 -5.16 -17.88 -13.93
N LEU A 183 -4.58 -16.68 -13.88
CA LEU A 183 -5.18 -15.53 -13.20
C LEU A 183 -6.57 -15.15 -13.73
N PRO A 184 -6.84 -15.12 -15.05
CA PRO A 184 -8.17 -14.80 -15.56
C PRO A 184 -9.24 -15.70 -14.96
N ARG A 185 -9.02 -17.03 -14.98
CA ARG A 185 -9.95 -18.00 -14.42
C ARG A 185 -10.17 -17.83 -12.91
N ILE A 186 -9.09 -17.58 -12.16
CA ILE A 186 -9.20 -17.36 -10.70
C ILE A 186 -10.03 -16.10 -10.42
N PHE A 187 -9.80 -15.02 -11.18
CA PHE A 187 -10.54 -13.77 -11.02
C PHE A 187 -11.98 -13.86 -11.53
N ASP A 188 -12.28 -14.70 -12.52
CA ASP A 188 -13.65 -15.03 -12.91
C ASP A 188 -14.40 -15.71 -11.76
N GLU A 189 -13.78 -16.66 -11.05
CA GLU A 189 -14.38 -17.32 -9.87
C GLU A 189 -14.73 -16.30 -8.77
N TYR A 190 -13.84 -15.34 -8.48
CA TYR A 190 -14.13 -14.24 -7.55
C TYR A 190 -15.20 -13.26 -8.06
N LEU A 191 -15.24 -13.00 -9.36
CA LEU A 191 -16.24 -12.12 -9.96
C LEU A 191 -17.64 -12.74 -9.88
N ASP A 192 -17.75 -14.05 -10.12
CA ASP A 192 -18.99 -14.80 -9.98
C ASP A 192 -19.49 -14.75 -8.53
N GLU A 193 -18.61 -15.00 -7.55
CA GLU A 193 -18.94 -14.88 -6.12
C GLU A 193 -19.42 -13.46 -5.76
N TYR A 194 -18.73 -12.43 -6.27
CA TYR A 194 -19.14 -11.03 -6.06
C TYR A 194 -20.54 -10.75 -6.60
N ASN A 195 -20.82 -11.22 -7.83
CA ASN A 195 -22.09 -10.99 -8.53
C ASN A 195 -23.26 -11.76 -7.93
N LEU A 196 -23.00 -12.88 -7.25
CA LEU A 196 -24.02 -13.63 -6.49
C LEU A 196 -24.40 -12.91 -5.20
N ASN A 197 -23.46 -12.20 -4.57
CA ASN A 197 -23.64 -11.55 -3.28
C ASN A 197 -24.04 -10.07 -3.36
N THR A 198 -24.07 -9.47 -4.56
CA THR A 198 -24.30 -8.03 -4.76
C THR A 198 -25.36 -7.76 -5.82
N SER A 199 -26.24 -6.78 -5.58
CA SER A 199 -27.24 -6.34 -6.56
C SER A 199 -26.65 -5.56 -7.74
N LYS A 200 -25.55 -4.82 -7.51
CA LYS A 200 -24.79 -4.09 -8.52
C LYS A 200 -23.76 -5.01 -9.19
N GLN A 201 -24.24 -5.87 -10.09
CA GLN A 201 -23.37 -6.81 -10.81
C GLN A 201 -22.35 -6.12 -11.72
N MET A 202 -21.16 -6.71 -11.82
CA MET A 202 -20.09 -6.27 -12.70
C MET A 202 -19.84 -7.32 -13.80
N SER A 203 -19.69 -6.85 -15.04
CA SER A 203 -19.29 -7.68 -16.18
C SER A 203 -17.86 -7.30 -16.58
N LEU A 204 -16.87 -8.04 -16.09
CA LEU A 204 -15.46 -7.84 -16.40
C LEU A 204 -14.95 -8.96 -17.29
N VAL A 205 -14.01 -8.65 -18.16
CA VAL A 205 -13.25 -9.63 -18.95
C VAL A 205 -11.79 -9.42 -18.60
N PHE A 206 -11.15 -10.44 -18.05
CA PHE A 206 -9.77 -10.33 -17.56
C PHE A 206 -8.76 -10.64 -18.67
N PHE A 207 -8.05 -9.61 -19.10
CA PHE A 207 -6.82 -9.74 -19.89
C PHE A 207 -5.58 -9.67 -18.98
N SER A 208 -4.39 -9.91 -19.52
CA SER A 208 -3.12 -9.92 -18.77
C SER A 208 -2.91 -8.64 -17.94
N ASP A 209 -3.17 -7.48 -18.53
CA ASP A 209 -2.99 -6.19 -17.88
C ASP A 209 -3.99 -5.97 -16.74
N HIS A 210 -5.25 -6.38 -16.94
CA HIS A 210 -6.26 -6.33 -15.87
C HIS A 210 -5.87 -7.23 -14.71
N CYS A 211 -5.38 -8.45 -14.99
CA CYS A 211 -4.90 -9.35 -13.95
C CYS A 211 -3.74 -8.71 -13.17
N ALA A 212 -2.75 -8.16 -13.87
CA ALA A 212 -1.61 -7.50 -13.24
C ALA A 212 -2.03 -6.29 -12.39
N HIS A 213 -2.98 -5.47 -12.87
CA HIS A 213 -3.53 -4.34 -12.11
C HIS A 213 -4.33 -4.80 -10.89
N LEU A 214 -5.13 -5.85 -11.02
CA LEU A 214 -5.90 -6.41 -9.91
C LEU A 214 -4.98 -6.97 -8.83
N CYS A 215 -3.92 -7.71 -9.21
CA CYS A 215 -2.88 -8.17 -8.28
C CYS A 215 -2.26 -6.99 -7.50
N ARG A 216 -1.97 -5.86 -8.17
CA ARG A 216 -1.41 -4.66 -7.52
C ARG A 216 -2.37 -4.10 -6.47
N ILE A 217 -3.64 -3.96 -6.82
CA ILE A 217 -4.65 -3.40 -5.91
C ILE A 217 -4.82 -4.33 -4.71
N ILE A 218 -4.96 -5.64 -4.93
CA ILE A 218 -5.06 -6.63 -3.85
C ILE A 218 -3.84 -6.55 -2.92
N ARG A 219 -2.62 -6.51 -3.47
CA ARG A 219 -1.37 -6.35 -2.68
C ARG A 219 -1.36 -5.06 -1.86
N ILE A 220 -1.90 -3.96 -2.39
CA ILE A 220 -1.99 -2.68 -1.66
C ILE A 220 -2.99 -2.81 -0.51
N LEU A 221 -4.17 -3.37 -0.76
CA LEU A 221 -5.24 -3.51 0.23
C LEU A 221 -4.87 -4.50 1.35
N ARG A 222 -4.08 -5.52 1.06
CA ARG A 222 -3.56 -6.46 2.07
C ARG A 222 -2.66 -5.78 3.12
N GLN A 223 -2.01 -4.68 2.75
CA GLN A 223 -1.07 -4.00 3.64
C GLN A 223 -1.76 -2.99 4.55
N PRO A 224 -1.43 -2.95 5.85
CA PRO A 224 -1.92 -1.89 6.72
C PRO A 224 -1.44 -0.54 6.19
N ARG A 225 -2.33 0.45 6.20
CA ARG A 225 -2.08 1.80 5.67
C ARG A 225 -1.77 1.82 4.17
N GLY A 226 -2.18 0.78 3.44
CA GLY A 226 -2.10 0.69 1.99
C GLY A 226 -3.11 1.60 1.32
N ASN A 227 -2.63 2.58 0.55
CA ASN A 227 -3.46 3.51 -0.21
C ASN A 227 -3.01 3.50 -1.67
N ALA A 228 -3.92 3.75 -2.60
CA ALA A 228 -3.64 3.71 -4.04
C ALA A 228 -4.06 5.02 -4.73
N LEU A 229 -3.27 5.44 -5.72
CA LEU A 229 -3.65 6.43 -6.72
C LEU A 229 -3.60 5.74 -8.07
N LEU A 230 -4.76 5.55 -8.68
CA LEU A 230 -4.94 4.82 -9.92
C LEU A 230 -5.01 5.80 -11.10
N VAL A 231 -3.89 5.96 -11.79
CA VAL A 231 -3.79 6.84 -12.95
C VAL A 231 -4.00 6.03 -14.23
N GLY A 232 -4.90 6.50 -15.10
CA GLY A 232 -5.14 5.91 -16.41
C GLY A 232 -6.35 6.51 -17.11
N LEU A 233 -6.52 6.22 -18.39
CA LEU A 233 -7.62 6.75 -19.20
C LEU A 233 -9.00 6.31 -18.64
N GLY A 234 -10.04 7.09 -18.97
CA GLY A 234 -11.42 6.71 -18.69
C GLY A 234 -11.77 5.37 -19.34
N GLY A 235 -12.54 4.53 -18.65
CA GLY A 235 -12.94 3.22 -19.17
C GLY A 235 -11.92 2.08 -18.99
N SER A 236 -10.74 2.33 -18.39
CA SER A 236 -9.73 1.28 -18.15
C SER A 236 -10.08 0.27 -17.04
N GLY A 237 -11.26 0.41 -16.41
CA GLY A 237 -11.75 -0.51 -15.39
C GLY A 237 -11.31 -0.21 -13.95
N LYS A 238 -10.61 0.91 -13.68
CA LYS A 238 -10.08 1.27 -12.35
C LYS A 238 -11.07 1.06 -11.21
N GLN A 239 -12.27 1.65 -11.30
CA GLN A 239 -13.30 1.54 -10.26
C GLN A 239 -13.79 0.09 -10.07
N SER A 240 -14.04 -0.63 -11.17
CA SER A 240 -14.54 -2.00 -11.10
C SER A 240 -13.51 -2.97 -10.56
N LEU A 241 -12.24 -2.82 -10.95
CA LEU A 241 -11.13 -3.60 -10.38
C LEU A 241 -10.94 -3.30 -8.90
N THR A 242 -11.06 -2.04 -8.46
CA THR A 242 -10.99 -1.70 -7.03
C THR A 242 -12.13 -2.33 -6.24
N ARG A 243 -13.37 -2.30 -6.77
CA ARG A 243 -14.52 -2.96 -6.10
C ARG A 243 -14.30 -4.46 -5.97
N LEU A 244 -13.81 -5.11 -7.02
CA LEU A 244 -13.49 -6.54 -6.97
C LEU A 244 -12.34 -6.82 -6.00
N ALA A 245 -11.26 -6.03 -6.02
CA ALA A 245 -10.15 -6.18 -5.09
C ALA A 245 -10.58 -6.02 -3.62
N ALA A 246 -11.46 -5.05 -3.35
CA ALA A 246 -12.05 -4.85 -2.03
C ALA A 246 -12.84 -6.09 -1.59
N ALA A 247 -13.66 -6.66 -2.48
CA ALA A 247 -14.40 -7.88 -2.20
C ALA A 247 -13.48 -9.10 -1.96
N ILE A 248 -12.41 -9.26 -2.77
CA ILE A 248 -11.42 -10.32 -2.60
C ILE A 248 -10.73 -10.22 -1.23
N GLN A 249 -10.45 -9.01 -0.76
CA GLN A 249 -9.83 -8.75 0.55
C GLN A 249 -10.86 -8.63 1.69
N GLU A 250 -12.13 -8.94 1.44
CA GLU A 250 -13.23 -8.86 2.41
C GLU A 250 -13.39 -7.45 3.03
N CYS A 251 -12.95 -6.41 2.31
CA CYS A 251 -13.11 -5.01 2.68
C CYS A 251 -14.45 -4.47 2.17
N LYS A 252 -15.16 -3.71 2.99
CA LYS A 252 -16.33 -2.96 2.55
C LYS A 252 -15.90 -1.87 1.56
N CYS A 253 -16.44 -1.88 0.35
CA CYS A 253 -16.20 -0.79 -0.59
C CYS A 253 -17.20 0.34 -0.36
N PHE A 254 -16.71 1.52 0.00
CA PHE A 254 -17.50 2.73 0.18
C PHE A 254 -17.17 3.73 -0.93
N GLN A 255 -18.21 4.28 -1.56
CA GLN A 255 -18.10 5.32 -2.56
C GLN A 255 -19.21 6.34 -2.28
N ILE A 256 -18.86 7.63 -2.27
CA ILE A 256 -19.84 8.69 -2.03
C ILE A 256 -20.83 8.81 -3.20
N GLU A 257 -22.04 9.25 -2.92
CA GLU A 257 -23.06 9.54 -3.94
C GLU A 257 -23.30 11.04 -4.00
N VAL A 258 -22.72 11.70 -5.01
CA VAL A 258 -22.84 13.15 -5.18
C VAL A 258 -24.24 13.49 -5.69
N VAL A 259 -25.12 13.88 -4.77
CA VAL A 259 -26.48 14.35 -5.06
C VAL A 259 -26.52 15.87 -5.28
N LYS A 260 -27.68 16.40 -5.71
CA LYS A 260 -27.88 17.84 -5.85
C LYS A 260 -27.67 18.53 -4.49
N ASN A 261 -26.84 19.58 -4.46
CA ASN A 261 -26.40 20.31 -3.26
C ASN A 261 -25.43 19.55 -2.35
N TYR A 262 -24.74 18.53 -2.85
CA TYR A 262 -23.64 17.91 -2.13
C TYR A 262 -22.51 18.94 -1.92
N ASP A 263 -22.15 19.16 -0.66
CA ASP A 263 -21.20 20.18 -0.21
C ASP A 263 -20.13 19.56 0.71
N ILE A 264 -19.22 20.39 1.22
CA ILE A 264 -18.18 19.95 2.15
C ILE A 264 -18.75 19.38 3.47
N SER A 265 -19.91 19.88 3.91
CA SER A 265 -20.59 19.39 5.12
C SER A 265 -21.07 17.96 4.92
N SER A 266 -21.67 17.68 3.76
CA SER A 266 -22.11 16.35 3.34
C SER A 266 -20.93 15.38 3.24
N PHE A 267 -19.83 15.81 2.64
CA PHE A 267 -18.60 15.02 2.56
C PHE A 267 -18.03 14.68 3.93
N ARG A 268 -17.97 15.64 4.85
CA ARG A 268 -17.51 15.39 6.22
C ARG A 268 -18.44 14.45 6.99
N ALA A 269 -19.74 14.47 6.72
CA ALA A 269 -20.67 13.48 7.26
C ALA A 269 -20.36 12.07 6.74
N ASP A 270 -20.04 11.91 5.45
CA ASP A 270 -19.61 10.63 4.89
C ASP A 270 -18.27 10.16 5.49
N LEU A 271 -17.31 11.08 5.69
CA LEU A 271 -16.06 10.77 6.40
C LEU A 271 -16.33 10.30 7.83
N LEU A 272 -17.28 10.88 8.55
CA LEU A 272 -17.65 10.41 9.90
C LEU A 272 -18.19 8.98 9.89
N VAL A 273 -18.96 8.59 8.86
CA VAL A 273 -19.40 7.19 8.69
C VAL A 273 -18.19 6.27 8.49
N LEU A 274 -17.24 6.66 7.63
CA LEU A 274 -16.01 5.91 7.40
C LEU A 274 -15.17 5.75 8.68
N TYR A 275 -14.98 6.84 9.43
CA TYR A 275 -14.21 6.83 10.69
C TYR A 275 -14.85 5.95 11.76
N ASN A 276 -16.18 5.98 11.88
CA ASN A 276 -16.90 5.12 12.82
C ASN A 276 -16.74 3.65 12.46
N SER A 277 -16.98 3.26 11.20
CA SER A 277 -16.84 1.86 10.80
C SER A 277 -15.39 1.37 10.83
N ALA A 278 -14.41 2.17 10.39
CA ALA A 278 -13.00 1.75 10.40
C ALA A 278 -12.39 1.73 11.82
N GLY A 279 -12.76 2.70 12.66
CA GLY A 279 -12.13 2.88 13.98
C GLY A 279 -12.90 2.24 15.13
N VAL A 280 -14.21 2.47 15.22
CA VAL A 280 -15.04 1.93 16.32
C VAL A 280 -15.36 0.46 16.06
N GLU A 281 -15.98 0.16 14.93
CA GLU A 281 -16.36 -1.22 14.56
C GLU A 281 -15.10 -2.04 14.20
N GLY A 282 -14.09 -1.39 13.62
CA GLY A 282 -12.87 -2.06 13.17
C GLY A 282 -13.02 -2.80 11.85
N THR A 283 -14.03 -2.43 11.06
CA THR A 283 -14.30 -3.03 9.76
C THR A 283 -13.30 -2.49 8.74
N PRO A 284 -12.59 -3.35 7.97
CA PRO A 284 -11.76 -2.91 6.85
C PRO A 284 -12.62 -2.26 5.75
N ILE A 285 -12.22 -1.08 5.30
CA ILE A 285 -12.98 -0.28 4.31
C ILE A 285 -12.04 0.23 3.23
N VAL A 286 -12.49 0.10 1.99
CA VAL A 286 -11.91 0.80 0.84
C VAL A 286 -12.78 2.00 0.52
N PHE A 287 -12.27 3.19 0.77
CA PHE A 287 -12.86 4.43 0.28
C PHE A 287 -12.42 4.69 -1.16
N LEU A 288 -13.33 4.40 -2.10
CA LEU A 288 -13.14 4.66 -3.53
C LEU A 288 -13.66 6.06 -3.86
N PHE A 289 -12.74 6.97 -4.19
CA PHE A 289 -13.06 8.38 -4.43
C PHE A 289 -12.54 8.82 -5.81
N ALA A 290 -13.46 8.96 -6.76
CA ALA A 290 -13.14 9.28 -8.14
C ALA A 290 -13.09 10.80 -8.39
N ASP A 291 -12.35 11.19 -9.42
CA ASP A 291 -12.16 12.58 -9.87
C ASP A 291 -13.47 13.32 -10.12
N ASN A 292 -14.44 12.65 -10.75
CA ASN A 292 -15.76 13.22 -11.04
C ASN A 292 -16.63 13.45 -9.78
N GLN A 293 -16.18 13.02 -8.61
CA GLN A 293 -16.88 13.21 -7.33
C GLN A 293 -16.32 14.41 -6.53
N ILE A 294 -15.22 15.01 -7.00
CA ILE A 294 -14.62 16.18 -6.37
C ILE A 294 -15.41 17.42 -6.79
N VAL A 295 -16.28 17.89 -5.89
CA VAL A 295 -17.08 19.11 -6.11
C VAL A 295 -16.43 20.37 -5.51
N ASP A 296 -15.52 20.19 -4.55
CA ASP A 296 -14.80 21.26 -3.86
C ASP A 296 -13.35 20.84 -3.62
N GLU A 297 -12.39 21.71 -3.92
CA GLU A 297 -10.95 21.43 -3.75
C GLU A 297 -10.56 21.17 -2.28
N THR A 298 -11.31 21.73 -1.32
CA THR A 298 -11.09 21.50 0.12
C THR A 298 -11.28 20.03 0.51
N MET A 299 -12.00 19.23 -0.26
CA MET A 299 -12.11 17.78 -0.04
C MET A 299 -10.74 17.09 -0.14
N LEU A 300 -9.86 17.57 -1.03
CA LEU A 300 -8.51 17.04 -1.17
C LEU A 300 -7.62 17.42 0.02
N GLU A 301 -7.90 18.53 0.71
CA GLU A 301 -7.21 18.90 1.96
C GLU A 301 -7.58 17.94 3.10
N ASP A 302 -8.86 17.58 3.21
CA ASP A 302 -9.35 16.60 4.17
C ASP A 302 -8.75 15.21 3.87
N ILE A 303 -8.72 14.76 2.61
CA ILE A 303 -8.05 13.50 2.21
C ILE A 303 -6.56 13.53 2.52
N ASN A 304 -5.87 14.64 2.27
CA ASN A 304 -4.46 14.79 2.60
C ASN A 304 -4.22 14.69 4.12
N SER A 305 -5.13 15.24 4.92
CA SER A 305 -5.12 15.09 6.39
C SER A 305 -5.27 13.61 6.79
N MET A 306 -6.22 12.88 6.20
CA MET A 306 -6.40 11.45 6.43
C MET A 306 -5.14 10.63 6.10
N LEU A 307 -4.49 10.90 4.97
CA LEU A 307 -3.29 10.15 4.53
C LEU A 307 -2.05 10.42 5.41
N ASN A 308 -1.90 11.65 5.92
CA ASN A 308 -0.72 12.06 6.68
C ASN A 308 -0.85 11.74 8.18
N THR A 309 -1.87 12.30 8.82
CA THR A 309 -2.07 12.20 10.27
C THR A 309 -3.09 11.12 10.63
N GLY A 310 -4.04 10.83 9.74
CA GLY A 310 -5.22 10.02 10.04
C GLY A 310 -6.31 10.80 10.75
N GLU A 311 -6.15 12.11 10.96
CA GLU A 311 -7.13 12.98 11.62
C GLU A 311 -7.43 14.18 10.73
N VAL A 312 -8.71 14.36 10.40
CA VAL A 312 -9.20 15.56 9.72
C VAL A 312 -9.53 16.62 10.78
N PRO A 313 -8.93 17.83 10.71
CA PRO A 313 -9.19 18.88 11.68
C PRO A 313 -10.67 19.26 11.77
N ASN A 314 -11.19 19.35 13.00
CA ASN A 314 -12.58 19.73 13.28
C ASN A 314 -13.64 18.82 12.62
N LEU A 315 -13.30 17.55 12.32
CA LEU A 315 -14.25 16.58 11.79
C LEU A 315 -15.30 16.16 12.83
N LEU A 316 -14.85 15.90 14.06
CA LEU A 316 -15.70 15.51 15.19
C LEU A 316 -15.90 16.69 16.13
N ALA A 317 -17.16 16.94 16.52
CA ALA A 317 -17.45 17.85 17.61
C ALA A 317 -16.88 17.30 18.94
N PRO A 318 -16.59 18.14 19.94
CA PRO A 318 -16.05 17.67 21.22
C PRO A 318 -16.88 16.56 21.87
N GLU A 319 -18.20 16.65 21.79
CA GLU A 319 -19.13 15.65 22.35
C GLU A 319 -19.05 14.30 21.60
N ASP A 320 -18.99 14.34 20.27
CA ASP A 320 -18.83 13.12 19.44
C ASP A 320 -17.46 12.47 19.66
N LYS A 321 -16.44 13.28 19.93
CA LYS A 321 -15.11 12.79 20.29
C LYS A 321 -15.14 12.02 21.61
N GLU A 322 -15.85 12.51 22.64
CA GLU A 322 -16.05 11.74 23.88
C GLU A 322 -16.75 10.41 23.62
N LYS A 323 -17.83 10.45 22.83
CA LYS A 323 -18.61 9.26 22.50
C LYS A 323 -17.77 8.22 21.78
N THR A 324 -16.94 8.65 20.82
CA THR A 324 -16.00 7.79 20.10
C THR A 324 -14.99 7.14 21.04
N ILE A 325 -14.43 7.92 21.98
CA ILE A 325 -13.49 7.42 22.99
C ILE A 325 -14.17 6.39 23.88
N SER A 326 -15.38 6.67 24.36
CA SER A 326 -16.14 5.73 25.18
C SER A 326 -16.42 4.42 24.44
N ASN A 327 -16.80 4.49 23.16
CA ASN A 327 -17.08 3.31 22.34
C ASN A 327 -15.82 2.50 21.99
N CYS A 328 -14.65 3.13 21.92
CA CYS A 328 -13.39 2.45 21.63
C CYS A 328 -12.65 1.93 22.86
N ALA A 329 -13.05 2.33 24.07
CA ALA A 329 -12.31 2.05 25.30
C ALA A 329 -12.12 0.55 25.56
N GLU A 330 -13.14 -0.27 25.33
CA GLU A 330 -13.05 -1.72 25.51
C GLU A 330 -12.08 -2.36 24.50
N ALA A 331 -12.20 -2.01 23.23
CA ALA A 331 -11.30 -2.49 22.18
C ALA A 331 -9.84 -2.04 22.43
N ALA A 332 -9.64 -0.81 22.88
CA ALA A 332 -8.32 -0.29 23.24
C ALA A 332 -7.71 -1.07 24.41
N ARG A 333 -8.50 -1.36 25.46
CA ARG A 333 -8.05 -2.18 26.60
C ARG A 333 -7.68 -3.58 26.16
N ALA A 334 -8.51 -4.23 25.34
CA ALA A 334 -8.26 -5.59 24.84
C ALA A 334 -6.98 -5.67 23.98
N ALA A 335 -6.67 -4.62 23.24
CA ALA A 335 -5.45 -4.52 22.42
C ALA A 335 -4.21 -4.02 23.18
N GLY A 336 -4.31 -3.74 24.50
CA GLY A 336 -3.21 -3.21 25.29
C GLY A 336 -2.88 -1.73 25.01
N GLY A 337 -3.79 -1.00 24.38
CA GLY A 337 -3.62 0.41 23.98
C GLY A 337 -3.69 1.42 25.13
N GLY A 338 -3.93 0.99 26.37
CA GLY A 338 -4.07 1.83 27.56
C GLY A 338 -5.50 2.32 27.79
N GLU A 339 -5.74 2.93 28.96
CA GLU A 339 -7.07 3.36 29.41
C GLU A 339 -7.24 4.88 29.50
N THR A 340 -6.14 5.64 29.33
CA THR A 340 -6.25 7.11 29.35
C THR A 340 -6.94 7.59 28.10
N ARG A 341 -7.66 8.71 28.22
CA ARG A 341 -8.39 9.35 27.12
C ARG A 341 -7.54 9.52 25.87
N ASP A 342 -6.31 10.03 26.03
CA ASP A 342 -5.39 10.27 24.91
C ASP A 342 -4.89 8.95 24.30
N ALA A 343 -4.68 7.91 25.12
CA ALA A 343 -4.26 6.62 24.65
C ALA A 343 -5.36 5.93 23.83
N VAL A 344 -6.62 5.98 24.29
CA VAL A 344 -7.78 5.47 23.55
C VAL A 344 -8.00 6.25 22.25
N TRP A 345 -7.81 7.57 22.26
CA TRP A 345 -7.89 8.38 21.04
C TRP A 345 -6.81 8.00 20.02
N ASN A 346 -5.57 7.84 20.47
CA ASN A 346 -4.46 7.39 19.61
C ASN A 346 -4.70 5.98 19.08
N PHE A 347 -5.27 5.07 19.88
CA PHE A 347 -5.69 3.75 19.44
C PHE A 347 -6.73 3.85 18.32
N PHE A 348 -7.78 4.66 18.52
CA PHE A 348 -8.81 4.88 17.50
C PHE A 348 -8.22 5.40 16.19
N ILE A 349 -7.39 6.44 16.22
CA ILE A 349 -6.77 6.99 15.01
C ILE A 349 -5.87 5.96 14.32
N ASN A 350 -5.08 5.19 15.06
CA ASN A 350 -4.27 4.13 14.45
C ASN A 350 -5.15 3.04 13.81
N ARG A 351 -6.22 2.62 14.49
CA ARG A 351 -7.16 1.64 13.97
C ARG A 351 -7.87 2.12 12.70
N VAL A 352 -8.27 3.40 12.63
CA VAL A 352 -8.77 4.02 11.39
C VAL A 352 -7.72 3.92 10.28
N ARG A 353 -6.46 4.29 10.54
CA ARG A 353 -5.40 4.26 9.52
C ARG A 353 -5.07 2.86 9.03
N ASP A 354 -5.20 1.87 9.90
CA ASP A 354 -4.88 0.48 9.58
C ASP A 354 -6.01 -0.18 8.78
N ASN A 355 -7.27 0.19 9.03
CA ASN A 355 -8.46 -0.39 8.38
C ASN A 355 -9.03 0.43 7.20
N LEU A 356 -8.68 1.72 7.07
CA LEU A 356 -9.20 2.58 6.02
C LEU A 356 -8.18 2.75 4.88
N HIS A 357 -8.50 2.16 3.74
CA HIS A 357 -7.73 2.28 2.50
C HIS A 357 -8.37 3.31 1.60
N ILE A 358 -7.63 4.34 1.23
CA ILE A 358 -8.07 5.38 0.29
C ILE A 358 -7.56 5.02 -1.10
N VAL A 359 -8.48 4.91 -2.06
CA VAL A 359 -8.19 4.63 -3.46
C VAL A 359 -8.75 5.77 -4.32
N LEU A 360 -7.84 6.51 -4.93
CA LEU A 360 -8.10 7.66 -5.80
C LEU A 360 -8.06 7.28 -7.28
#